data_AF-A0A1V5U4E2-F1
#
_entry.id   AF-A0A1V5U4E2-F1
#
_cell.length_a   1.000
_cell.length_b   1.000
_cell.length_c   1.000
_cell.angle_alpha   90.00
_cell.angle_beta   90.00
_cell.angle_gamma   90.00
#
_symmetry.space_group_name_H-M   'P 1'
#
loop_
_entity.id
_entity.type
_entity.pdbx_description
1 polymer ?
#
loop_
_entity_poly.entity_id
_entity_poly.type
_entity_poly.pdbx_seq_one_letter_code
_entity_poly.pdbx_strand_id
1 'polypeptide(L)'
;MKTRAWIALFAALLLVSCAAAWYVSHRRPADSLVGVYQDGRLVRCVDLALAAEPYDIALADGCVVRVEAGEIRMLSSDCPDQICVAQGALTGNLPIVCVPNRVVIRYLSEPDAGYDAVSGAVPGN
;
A
#
# COMPACT_ATOMS: atom_id res chain seq x y z
N MET A 1 16.17 51.32 2.06
CA MET A 1 14.87 50.90 1.44
C MET A 1 14.94 49.55 0.73
N LYS A 2 16.07 49.17 0.10
CA LYS A 2 16.25 47.89 -0.63
C LYS A 2 16.20 46.61 0.25
N THR A 3 16.66 46.67 1.50
CA THR A 3 16.67 45.52 2.43
C THR A 3 15.28 45.06 2.85
N ARG A 4 14.34 45.99 3.07
CA ARG A 4 12.96 45.65 3.46
C ARG A 4 12.19 44.97 2.32
N ALA A 5 12.46 45.38 1.08
CA ALA A 5 11.91 44.75 -0.12
C ALA A 5 12.45 43.32 -0.32
N TRP A 6 13.74 43.10 -0.04
CA TRP A 6 14.34 41.75 -0.10
C TRP A 6 13.80 40.83 1.00
N ILE A 7 13.63 41.34 2.22
CA ILE A 7 13.01 40.58 3.32
C ILE A 7 11.58 40.18 2.97
N ALA A 8 10.78 41.09 2.40
CA ALA A 8 9.42 40.79 1.98
C ALA A 8 9.38 39.71 0.87
N LEU A 9 10.32 39.76 -0.08
CA LEU A 9 10.42 38.79 -1.17
C LEU A 9 10.78 37.38 -0.65
N PHE A 10 11.76 37.28 0.24
CA PHE A 10 12.12 36.00 0.87
C PHE A 10 11.02 35.45 1.78
N ALA A 11 10.34 36.32 2.53
CA ALA A 11 9.21 35.91 3.38
C ALA A 11 8.04 35.38 2.54
N ALA A 12 7.72 36.03 1.41
CA ALA A 12 6.70 35.55 0.50
C ALA A 12 7.07 34.20 -0.13
N LEU A 13 8.33 34.02 -0.55
CA LEU A 13 8.82 32.75 -1.10
C LEU A 13 8.72 31.62 -0.06
N LEU A 14 9.05 31.90 1.20
CA LEU A 14 9.00 30.92 2.28
C LEU A 14 7.56 30.53 2.62
N LEU A 15 6.63 31.50 2.63
CA LEU A 15 5.19 31.23 2.79
C LEU A 15 4.62 30.37 1.67
N VAL A 16 5.00 30.63 0.41
CA VAL A 16 4.58 29.82 -0.74
C VAL A 16 5.14 28.39 -0.63
N SER A 17 6.39 28.25 -0.21
CA SER A 17 7.01 26.93 0.03
C SER A 17 6.32 26.15 1.15
N CYS A 18 6.02 26.79 2.28
CA CYS A 18 5.26 26.17 3.37
C CYS A 18 3.84 25.78 2.94
N ALA A 19 3.15 26.63 2.20
CA ALA A 19 1.81 26.34 1.69
C ALA A 19 1.83 25.17 0.70
N ALA A 20 2.82 25.12 -0.20
CA ALA A 20 3.00 24.01 -1.13
C ALA A 20 3.35 22.71 -0.41
N ALA A 21 4.24 22.74 0.58
CA ALA A 21 4.58 21.57 1.40
C ALA A 21 3.39 21.05 2.19
N TRP A 22 2.59 21.94 2.78
CA TRP A 22 1.36 21.59 3.47
C TRP A 22 0.30 21.01 2.53
N TYR A 23 0.13 21.61 1.35
CA TYR A 23 -0.80 21.12 0.33
C TYR A 23 -0.40 19.75 -0.22
N VAL A 24 0.91 19.50 -0.42
CA VAL A 24 1.44 18.20 -0.85
C VAL A 24 1.33 17.16 0.27
N SER A 25 1.58 17.52 1.53
CA SER A 25 1.43 16.60 2.66
C SER A 25 -0.02 16.22 2.96
N HIS A 26 -0.98 17.06 2.57
CA HIS A 26 -2.41 16.79 2.67
C HIS A 26 -2.99 16.06 1.46
N ARG A 27 -2.19 15.76 0.42
CA ARG A 27 -2.63 14.83 -0.61
C ARG A 27 -2.73 13.45 0.01
N ARG A 28 -3.93 12.87 -0.05
CA ARG A 28 -4.15 11.48 0.37
C ARG A 28 -3.19 10.58 -0.40
N PRO A 29 -2.48 9.65 0.26
CA PRO A 29 -1.67 8.69 -0.46
C PRO A 29 -2.58 7.92 -1.42
N ALA A 30 -2.21 7.92 -2.70
CA ALA A 30 -2.86 7.11 -3.74
C ALA A 30 -2.83 5.61 -3.38
N ASP A 31 -1.92 5.23 -2.47
CA ASP A 31 -1.77 3.89 -1.90
C ASP A 31 -2.79 3.59 -0.77
N SER A 32 -4.00 4.14 -0.81
CA SER A 32 -5.04 3.78 0.18
C SER A 32 -5.88 2.59 -0.26
N LEU A 33 -5.94 2.32 -1.56
CA LEU A 33 -6.67 1.17 -2.11
C LEU A 33 -5.78 -0.07 -2.10
N VAL A 34 -6.25 -1.13 -1.47
CA VAL A 34 -5.59 -2.44 -1.40
C VAL A 34 -6.48 -3.51 -2.00
N GLY A 35 -5.91 -4.33 -2.87
CA GLY A 35 -6.54 -5.52 -3.41
C GLY A 35 -6.09 -6.77 -2.66
N VAL A 36 -7.07 -7.56 -2.23
CA VAL A 36 -6.88 -8.91 -1.69
C VAL A 36 -7.25 -9.91 -2.78
N TYR A 37 -6.25 -10.67 -3.22
CA TYR A 37 -6.36 -11.67 -4.28
C TYR A 37 -6.21 -13.08 -3.71
N GLN A 38 -7.01 -14.01 -4.22
CA GLN A 38 -6.91 -15.45 -3.93
C GLN A 38 -7.02 -16.19 -5.25
N ASP A 39 -6.10 -17.14 -5.50
CA ASP A 39 -6.00 -17.86 -6.78
C ASP A 39 -5.95 -16.91 -8.01
N GLY A 40 -5.30 -15.76 -7.85
CA GLY A 40 -5.17 -14.74 -8.90
C GLY A 40 -6.45 -13.94 -9.18
N ARG A 41 -7.54 -14.15 -8.43
CA ARG A 41 -8.80 -13.39 -8.56
C ARG A 41 -8.92 -12.36 -7.46
N LEU A 42 -9.34 -11.14 -7.81
CA LEU A 42 -9.65 -10.10 -6.83
C LEU A 42 -10.87 -10.52 -6.01
N VAL A 43 -10.67 -10.83 -4.74
CA VAL A 43 -11.76 -11.22 -3.83
C VAL A 43 -12.34 -10.00 -3.15
N ARG A 44 -11.48 -9.09 -2.67
CA ARG A 44 -11.88 -7.86 -1.98
C ARG A 44 -11.01 -6.69 -2.37
N CYS A 45 -11.63 -5.53 -2.44
CA CYS A 45 -10.97 -4.24 -2.56
C CYS A 45 -11.26 -3.48 -1.27
N VAL A 46 -10.21 -3.01 -0.62
CA VAL A 46 -10.26 -2.33 0.67
C VAL A 46 -9.72 -0.92 0.48
N ASP A 47 -10.48 0.09 0.89
CA ASP A 47 -9.97 1.45 1.02
C ASP A 47 -9.55 1.69 2.47
N LEU A 48 -8.24 1.70 2.71
CA LEU A 48 -7.63 1.92 4.02
C LEU A 48 -7.95 3.31 4.58
N ALA A 49 -8.21 4.31 3.72
CA ALA A 49 -8.56 5.65 4.17
C ALA A 49 -9.99 5.76 4.70
N LEU A 50 -10.87 4.82 4.31
CA LEU A 50 -12.26 4.74 4.77
C LEU A 50 -12.47 3.72 5.89
N ALA A 51 -11.49 2.85 6.14
CA ALA A 51 -11.53 1.84 7.18
C ALA A 51 -11.31 2.45 8.59
N ALA A 52 -12.34 3.08 9.13
CA ALA A 52 -12.30 3.69 10.46
C ALA A 52 -12.40 2.66 11.61
N GLU A 53 -13.13 1.56 11.40
CA GLU A 53 -13.28 0.48 12.38
C GLU A 53 -12.50 -0.76 11.97
N PRO A 54 -11.92 -1.51 12.93
CA PRO A 54 -11.20 -2.73 12.65
C PRO A 54 -12.16 -3.86 12.22
N TYR A 55 -11.83 -4.56 11.14
CA TYR A 55 -12.59 -5.73 10.69
C TYR A 55 -11.70 -6.79 10.07
N ASP A 56 -12.24 -8.02 10.04
CA ASP A 56 -11.56 -9.20 9.51
C ASP A 56 -12.19 -9.69 8.21
N ILE A 57 -11.34 -10.11 7.29
CA ILE A 57 -11.71 -10.74 6.03
C ILE A 57 -11.22 -12.18 6.08
N ALA A 58 -12.17 -13.11 6.18
CA ALA A 58 -11.89 -14.54 6.06
C ALA A 58 -11.76 -14.93 4.58
N LEU A 59 -10.67 -15.63 4.25
CA LEU A 59 -10.37 -16.21 2.96
C LEU A 59 -10.39 -17.75 3.08
N ALA A 60 -10.23 -18.47 1.96
CA ALA A 60 -10.04 -19.91 2.02
C ALA A 60 -8.71 -20.30 2.70
N ASP A 61 -8.56 -21.57 3.05
CA ASP A 61 -7.33 -22.15 3.63
C ASP A 61 -6.87 -21.48 4.94
N GLY A 62 -7.84 -21.11 5.78
CA GLY A 62 -7.63 -20.52 7.11
C GLY A 62 -6.94 -19.15 7.11
N CYS A 63 -6.82 -18.52 5.93
CA CYS A 63 -6.27 -17.18 5.80
C CYS A 63 -7.27 -16.14 6.33
N VAL A 64 -6.84 -15.35 7.31
CA VAL A 64 -7.64 -14.22 7.84
C VAL A 64 -6.81 -12.96 7.72
N VAL A 65 -7.38 -11.94 7.09
CA VAL A 65 -6.74 -10.63 6.89
C VAL A 65 -7.44 -9.62 7.78
N ARG A 66 -6.69 -8.85 8.56
CA ARG A 66 -7.21 -7.77 9.39
C ARG A 66 -6.92 -6.43 8.76
N VAL A 67 -7.94 -5.58 8.69
CA VAL A 67 -7.85 -4.18 8.30
C VAL A 67 -8.09 -3.33 9.56
N GLU A 68 -7.14 -2.50 9.93
CA GLU A 68 -7.20 -1.70 11.15
C GLU A 68 -6.32 -0.45 11.01
N ALA A 69 -6.84 0.70 11.46
CA ALA A 69 -6.10 1.96 11.57
C ALA A 69 -5.37 2.42 10.28
N GLY A 70 -5.95 2.14 9.11
CA GLY A 70 -5.33 2.48 7.83
C GLY A 70 -4.22 1.52 7.39
N GLU A 71 -4.11 0.35 8.02
CA GLU A 71 -3.17 -0.71 7.66
C GLU A 71 -3.92 -2.04 7.41
N ILE A 72 -3.25 -2.95 6.71
CA ILE A 72 -3.74 -4.30 6.44
C ILE A 72 -2.65 -5.32 6.68
N ARG A 73 -2.98 -6.42 7.37
CA ARG A 73 -2.04 -7.50 7.71
C ARG A 73 -2.70 -8.87 7.66
N MET A 74 -1.90 -9.91 7.49
CA MET A 74 -2.37 -11.28 7.68
C MET A 74 -2.45 -11.57 9.19
N LEU A 75 -3.63 -11.89 9.70
CA LEU A 75 -3.86 -12.27 11.10
C LEU A 75 -3.55 -13.75 11.34
N SER A 76 -3.97 -14.62 10.42
CA SER A 76 -3.72 -16.06 10.47
C SER A 76 -3.64 -16.66 9.08
N SER A 77 -3.01 -17.83 8.97
CA SER A 77 -3.02 -18.66 7.78
C SER A 77 -2.81 -20.12 8.19
N ASP A 78 -3.31 -21.09 7.41
CA ASP A 78 -3.03 -22.51 7.67
C ASP A 78 -1.71 -23.00 7.04
N CYS A 79 -0.89 -22.09 6.50
CA CYS A 79 0.35 -22.47 5.82
C CYS A 79 1.48 -22.79 6.82
N PRO A 80 2.40 -23.69 6.50
CA PRO A 80 3.48 -24.08 7.42
C PRO A 80 4.51 -22.96 7.63
N ASP A 81 4.70 -22.11 6.62
CA ASP A 81 5.78 -21.13 6.61
C ASP A 81 5.47 -19.90 7.47
N GLN A 82 4.18 -19.56 7.62
CA GLN A 82 3.70 -18.38 8.37
C GLN A 82 4.39 -17.04 8.01
N ILE A 83 5.13 -16.97 6.90
CA ILE A 83 5.91 -15.78 6.49
C ILE A 83 4.98 -14.58 6.30
N CYS A 84 3.80 -14.79 5.71
CA CYS A 84 2.80 -13.73 5.52
C CYS A 84 2.28 -13.13 6.83
N VAL A 85 2.17 -13.93 7.89
CA VAL A 85 1.79 -13.48 9.24
C VAL A 85 2.96 -12.78 9.92
N ALA A 86 4.17 -13.34 9.80
CA ALA A 86 5.39 -12.77 10.37
C ALA A 86 5.80 -11.43 9.74
N GLN A 87 5.46 -11.20 8.46
CA GLN A 87 5.70 -9.94 7.75
C GLN A 87 4.97 -8.75 8.40
N GLY A 88 3.80 -8.99 9.00
CA GLY A 88 3.01 -7.95 9.65
C GLY A 88 2.25 -7.07 8.64
N ALA A 89 2.22 -5.75 8.90
CA ALA A 89 1.46 -4.80 8.10
C ALA A 89 2.08 -4.57 6.71
N LEU A 90 1.20 -4.35 5.73
CA LEU A 90 1.58 -4.00 4.36
C LEU A 90 2.29 -2.64 4.36
N THR A 91 3.60 -2.64 4.12
CA THR A 91 4.44 -1.43 4.18
C THR A 91 5.09 -1.17 2.82
N GLY A 92 4.82 0.02 2.26
CA GLY A 92 5.36 0.42 0.96
C GLY A 92 4.95 -0.52 -0.19
N ASN A 93 5.87 -0.78 -1.12
CA ASN A 93 5.55 -1.53 -2.35
C ASN A 93 5.71 -3.06 -2.20
N LEU A 94 6.03 -3.58 -1.02
CA LEU A 94 6.24 -5.01 -0.82
C LEU A 94 4.88 -5.69 -0.54
N PRO A 95 4.36 -6.53 -1.45
CA PRO A 95 3.10 -7.22 -1.21
C PRO A 95 3.23 -8.25 -0.09
N ILE A 96 2.12 -8.54 0.60
CA ILE A 96 2.04 -9.71 1.48
C ILE A 96 1.62 -10.88 0.63
N VAL A 97 2.46 -11.93 0.57
CA VAL A 97 2.24 -13.11 -0.28
C VAL A 97 2.23 -14.37 0.58
N CYS A 98 1.16 -15.14 0.49
CA CYS A 98 1.09 -16.51 1.01
C CYS A 98 1.11 -17.45 -0.19
N VAL A 99 2.30 -17.95 -0.54
CA VAL A 99 2.51 -18.81 -1.71
C VAL A 99 1.71 -20.12 -1.62
N PRO A 100 1.69 -20.85 -0.49
CA PRO A 100 0.96 -22.12 -0.41
C PRO A 100 -0.54 -21.96 -0.63
N ASN A 101 -1.13 -20.91 -0.06
CA ASN A 101 -2.58 -20.64 -0.14
C ASN A 101 -2.93 -19.68 -1.30
N ARG A 102 -1.95 -19.32 -2.13
CA ARG A 102 -2.08 -18.42 -3.30
C ARG A 102 -2.80 -17.11 -3.01
N VAL A 103 -2.53 -16.53 -1.84
CA VAL A 103 -3.07 -15.23 -1.42
C VAL A 103 -2.04 -14.14 -1.69
N VAL A 104 -2.48 -13.03 -2.28
CA VAL A 104 -1.67 -11.83 -2.52
C VAL A 104 -2.43 -10.61 -2.05
N ILE A 105 -1.81 -9.80 -1.19
CA ILE A 105 -2.33 -8.51 -0.74
C ILE A 105 -1.37 -7.42 -1.22
N ARG A 106 -1.88 -6.46 -1.99
CA ARG A 106 -1.06 -5.38 -2.54
C ARG A 106 -1.86 -4.10 -2.74
N TYR A 107 -1.18 -2.96 -2.70
CA TYR A 107 -1.76 -1.69 -3.12
C TYR A 107 -2.21 -1.76 -4.58
N LEU A 108 -3.38 -1.19 -4.86
CA LEU A 108 -3.90 -0.98 -6.20
C LEU A 108 -3.34 0.35 -6.69
N SER A 109 -2.18 0.32 -7.33
CA SER A 109 -1.73 1.44 -8.15
C SER A 109 -2.66 1.56 -9.38
N GLU A 110 -2.87 2.77 -9.89
CA GLU A 110 -3.49 3.00 -11.20
C GLU A 110 -2.89 2.06 -12.26
N PRO A 111 -3.68 1.64 -13.28
CA PRO A 111 -3.46 0.40 -14.01
C PRO A 111 -2.02 0.28 -14.51
N ASP A 112 -1.40 -0.84 -14.14
CA ASP A 112 -0.12 -1.35 -14.59
C ASP A 112 0.34 -0.72 -15.92
N ALA A 113 1.11 0.36 -15.83
CA ALA A 113 2.10 0.66 -16.85
C ALA A 113 3.15 -0.44 -16.72
N GLY A 114 2.94 -1.51 -17.49
CA GLY A 114 3.65 -2.79 -17.48
C GLY A 114 5.06 -2.76 -16.90
N TYR A 115 5.22 -3.40 -15.76
CA TYR A 115 6.49 -3.94 -15.31
C TYR A 115 6.44 -5.45 -15.52
N ASP A 116 6.68 -5.89 -16.75
CA ASP A 116 6.97 -7.29 -17.10
C ASP A 116 8.28 -7.68 -16.40
N ALA A 117 8.18 -8.29 -15.23
CA ALA A 117 9.25 -9.08 -14.66
C ALA A 117 9.19 -10.49 -15.25
N VAL A 118 9.62 -10.65 -16.51
CA VAL A 118 10.12 -11.94 -16.99
C VAL A 118 11.45 -12.20 -16.27
N SER A 119 11.38 -12.95 -15.18
CA SER A 119 12.53 -13.68 -14.63
C SER A 119 12.10 -15.12 -14.37
N GLY A 120 12.13 -15.92 -15.44
CA GLY A 120 11.80 -17.34 -15.31
C GLY A 120 11.52 -18.09 -16.60
N ALA A 121 12.16 -17.74 -17.72
CA ALA A 121 12.26 -18.67 -18.84
C ALA A 121 13.54 -19.51 -18.65
N VAL A 122 13.39 -20.75 -18.17
CA VAL A 122 14.35 -21.81 -18.44
C VAL A 122 13.88 -22.47 -19.74
N PRO A 123 14.49 -22.19 -20.90
CA PRO A 123 14.27 -23.04 -22.06
C PRO A 123 14.92 -24.39 -21.76
N GLY A 124 14.08 -25.41 -21.55
CA GLY A 124 14.53 -26.79 -21.51
C GLY A 124 15.12 -27.17 -22.87
N ASN A 125 16.38 -27.60 -22.83
CA ASN A 125 16.98 -28.48 -23.82
C ASN A 125 17.30 -29.79 -23.13
#